data_AF-A0A2N2SJH1-F1
#
_entry.id   AF-A0A2N2SJH1-F1
#
_cell.length_a   1.000
_cell.length_b   1.000
_cell.length_c   1.000
_cell.angle_alpha   90.00
_cell.angle_beta   90.00
_cell.angle_gamma   90.00
#
_symmetry.space_group_name_H-M   'P 1'
#
loop_
_entity.id
_entity.type
_entity.pdbx_description
1 polymer ?
#
loop_
_entity_poly.entity_id
_entity_poly.type
_entity_poly.pdbx_seq_one_letter_code
_entity_poly.pdbx_strand_id
1 'polypeptide(L)'
;MKSALGFLVAAKRCEIQGLEQLEVTSGLVKGVSELVHMLQKERGVSNVFLASRGCRFAEQRVERVDASLGVEAAVRERFGQLDTDSGRMAGGVRLFSRIAYVLHCLDALPELRQSIAAQKISADEATRSFTGLIAGLLAVVFEAADTAADPVISRALVALFNFMQGKELAGQERAVGAAGFAVGRFELADQHRLQNLIEAQERCFQIFTEFAEPTLRAIWRNAEIAPGTAEVERMRRIACGVPSARLAPDASDRWF
;
A
#
# COMPACT_ATOMS: atom_id res chain seq x y z
N MET A 1 44.33 11.30 25.49
CA MET A 1 43.45 10.19 25.93
C MET A 1 41.99 10.65 25.85
N LYS A 2 41.06 9.79 25.42
CA LYS A 2 39.63 10.11 25.48
C LYS A 2 39.17 10.05 26.93
N SER A 3 38.50 11.09 27.43
CA SER A 3 37.98 11.15 28.81
C SER A 3 36.59 10.51 28.91
N ALA A 4 36.19 10.12 30.12
CA ALA A 4 34.83 9.65 30.39
C ALA A 4 33.76 10.67 29.94
N LEU A 5 34.00 11.97 30.19
CA LEU A 5 33.16 13.06 29.69
C LEU A 5 33.09 13.09 28.15
N GLY A 6 34.21 12.86 27.46
CA GLY A 6 34.25 12.78 26.00
C GLY A 6 33.39 11.65 25.44
N PHE A 7 33.35 10.49 26.09
CA PHE A 7 32.46 9.39 25.72
C PHE A 7 30.98 9.69 26.01
N LEU A 8 30.67 10.38 27.13
CA LEU A 8 29.30 10.82 27.42
C LEU A 8 28.78 11.84 26.41
N VAL A 9 29.61 12.81 26.01
CA VAL A 9 29.27 13.77 24.96
C VAL A 9 29.06 13.07 23.62
N ALA A 10 29.91 12.09 23.28
CA ALA A 10 29.73 11.29 22.07
C ALA A 10 28.41 10.51 22.10
N ALA A 11 28.07 9.88 23.23
CA ALA A 11 26.81 9.16 23.39
C ALA A 11 25.60 10.08 23.18
N LYS A 12 25.61 11.30 23.75
CA LYS A 12 24.54 12.29 23.53
C LYS A 12 24.44 12.78 22.09
N ARG A 13 25.56 12.91 21.38
CA ARG A 13 25.54 13.22 19.94
C ARG A 13 24.91 12.10 19.13
N CYS A 14 25.22 10.84 19.43
CA CYS A 14 24.60 9.70 18.77
C CYS A 14 23.08 9.64 19.03
N GLU A 15 22.65 9.94 20.26
CA GLU A 15 21.22 10.01 20.61
C GLU A 15 20.49 11.10 19.80
N ILE A 16 21.06 12.30 19.72
CA ILE A 16 20.50 13.41 18.90
C ILE A 16 20.39 13.00 17.43
N GLN A 17 21.46 12.45 16.85
CA GLN A 17 21.46 12.00 15.46
C GLN A 17 20.43 10.89 15.20
N GLY A 18 20.24 9.98 16.15
CA GLY A 18 19.21 8.94 16.08
C GLY A 18 17.80 9.52 16.05
N LEU A 19 17.52 10.55 16.86
CA LEU A 19 16.23 11.24 16.89
C LEU A 19 15.97 12.06 15.62
N GLU A 20 16.99 12.75 15.08
CA GLU A 20 16.89 13.46 13.80
C GLU A 20 16.59 12.49 12.64
N GLN A 21 17.28 11.35 12.61
CA GLN A 21 17.03 10.31 11.60
C GLN A 21 15.63 9.72 11.74
N LEU A 22 15.16 9.51 12.98
CA LEU A 22 13.81 9.04 13.24
C LEU A 22 12.75 10.00 12.71
N GLU A 23 12.92 11.30 12.90
CA GLU A 23 11.99 12.32 12.40
C GLU A 23 11.87 12.25 10.86
N VAL A 24 13.01 12.17 10.17
CA VAL A 24 13.08 12.02 8.71
C VAL A 24 12.38 10.72 8.27
N THR A 25 12.74 9.58 8.86
CA THR A 25 12.16 8.27 8.53
C THR A 25 10.66 8.24 8.79
N SER A 26 10.19 8.78 9.91
CA SER A 26 8.77 8.80 10.28
C SER A 26 7.96 9.69 9.33
N GLY A 27 8.50 10.86 8.98
CA GLY A 27 7.91 11.74 7.97
C GLY A 27 7.82 11.08 6.60
N LEU A 28 8.87 10.34 6.20
CA LEU A 28 8.91 9.58 4.96
C LEU A 28 7.84 8.49 4.93
N VAL A 29 7.81 7.63 5.96
CA VAL A 29 6.86 6.53 6.07
C VAL A 29 5.43 7.04 6.09
N LYS A 30 5.15 8.14 6.82
CA LYS A 30 3.83 8.77 6.85
C LYS A 30 3.39 9.24 5.46
N GLY A 31 4.19 10.07 4.81
CA GLY A 31 3.85 10.63 3.49
C GLY A 31 3.67 9.54 2.43
N VAL A 32 4.56 8.55 2.42
CA VAL A 32 4.46 7.41 1.49
C VAL A 32 3.21 6.56 1.78
N SER A 33 2.84 6.35 3.05
CA SER A 33 1.62 5.63 3.42
C SER A 33 0.34 6.34 2.95
N GLU A 34 0.31 7.67 3.10
CA GLU A 34 -0.77 8.51 2.60
C GLU A 34 -0.87 8.41 1.07
N LEU A 35 0.25 8.50 0.35
CA LEU A 35 0.26 8.36 -1.11
C LEU A 35 -0.21 6.98 -1.57
N VAL A 36 0.28 5.91 -0.93
CA VAL A 36 -0.18 4.53 -1.19
C VAL A 36 -1.70 4.46 -1.05
N HIS A 37 -2.26 5.04 0.00
CA HIS A 37 -3.71 5.03 0.20
C HIS A 37 -4.48 5.79 -0.89
N MET A 38 -3.97 6.95 -1.33
CA MET A 38 -4.58 7.72 -2.42
C MET A 38 -4.53 6.96 -3.74
N LEU A 39 -3.39 6.35 -4.08
CA LEU A 39 -3.24 5.53 -5.28
C LEU A 39 -4.10 4.27 -5.25
N GLN A 40 -4.32 3.66 -4.08
CA GLN A 40 -5.25 2.53 -3.93
C GLN A 40 -6.71 2.94 -4.24
N LYS A 41 -7.11 4.14 -3.82
CA LYS A 41 -8.43 4.70 -4.15
C LYS A 41 -8.52 5.02 -5.64
N GLU A 42 -7.50 5.66 -6.20
CA GLU A 42 -7.42 6.00 -7.63
C GLU A 42 -7.47 4.74 -8.52
N ARG A 43 -6.74 3.68 -8.15
CA ARG A 43 -6.80 2.37 -8.79
C ARG A 43 -8.22 1.79 -8.76
N GLY A 44 -8.88 1.84 -7.61
CA GLY A 44 -10.23 1.31 -7.44
C GLY A 44 -11.25 1.98 -8.36
N VAL A 45 -11.28 3.32 -8.37
CA VAL A 45 -12.20 4.08 -9.23
C VAL A 45 -11.86 3.93 -10.71
N SER A 46 -10.57 3.87 -11.06
CA SER A 46 -10.12 3.65 -12.44
C SER A 46 -10.52 2.28 -12.97
N ASN A 47 -10.47 1.25 -12.12
CA ASN A 47 -10.89 -0.09 -12.48
C ASN A 47 -12.39 -0.11 -12.83
N VAL A 48 -13.25 0.47 -11.99
CA VAL A 48 -14.70 0.56 -12.26
C VAL A 48 -15.00 1.41 -13.51
N PHE A 49 -14.29 2.52 -13.69
CA PHE A 49 -14.42 3.37 -14.88
C PHE A 49 -14.11 2.58 -16.16
N LEU A 50 -12.98 1.86 -16.21
CA LEU A 50 -12.61 1.07 -17.38
C LEU A 50 -13.53 -0.14 -17.59
N ALA A 51 -13.88 -0.87 -16.52
CA ALA A 51 -14.78 -2.02 -16.60
C ALA A 51 -16.19 -1.64 -17.08
N SER A 52 -16.65 -0.43 -16.74
CA SER A 52 -17.93 0.12 -17.20
C SER A 52 -17.86 0.86 -18.53
N ARG A 53 -16.73 0.81 -19.25
CA ARG A 53 -16.49 1.55 -20.52
C ARG A 53 -16.75 3.06 -20.38
N GLY A 54 -16.39 3.61 -19.23
CA GLY A 54 -16.51 5.01 -18.88
C GLY A 54 -17.87 5.45 -18.36
N CYS A 55 -18.86 4.55 -18.27
CA CYS A 55 -20.22 4.89 -17.85
C CYS A 55 -20.36 5.17 -16.34
N ARG A 56 -19.44 4.67 -15.51
CA ARG A 56 -19.47 4.82 -14.05
C ARG A 56 -18.16 5.42 -13.56
N PHE A 57 -18.20 6.12 -12.43
CA PHE A 57 -17.02 6.63 -11.72
C PHE A 57 -16.15 7.67 -12.49
N ALA A 58 -16.69 8.30 -13.54
CA ALA A 58 -15.95 9.30 -14.32
C ALA A 58 -15.56 10.53 -13.50
N GLU A 59 -16.50 11.10 -12.73
CA GLU A 59 -16.27 12.25 -11.85
C GLU A 59 -15.40 11.87 -10.66
N GLN A 60 -15.71 10.75 -10.00
CA GLN A 60 -14.95 10.22 -8.88
C GLN A 60 -13.48 9.98 -9.27
N ARG A 61 -13.20 9.56 -10.51
CA ARG A 61 -11.83 9.41 -11.01
C ARG A 61 -11.09 10.75 -11.00
N VAL A 62 -11.71 11.82 -11.52
CA VAL A 62 -11.11 13.16 -11.54
C VAL A 62 -10.82 13.62 -10.11
N GLU A 63 -11.80 13.50 -9.20
CA GLU A 63 -11.61 13.84 -7.78
C GLU A 63 -10.46 13.05 -7.13
N ARG A 64 -10.32 11.75 -7.43
CA ARG A 64 -9.23 10.94 -6.87
C ARG A 64 -7.87 11.30 -7.44
N VAL A 65 -7.79 11.66 -8.72
CA VAL A 65 -6.56 12.16 -9.34
C VAL A 65 -6.16 13.49 -8.70
N ASP A 66 -7.09 14.44 -8.56
CA ASP A 66 -6.79 15.75 -7.96
C ASP A 66 -6.32 15.60 -6.51
N ALA A 67 -6.98 14.73 -5.74
CA ALA A 67 -6.59 14.48 -4.36
C ALA A 67 -5.25 13.74 -4.24
N SER A 68 -4.87 12.89 -5.21
CA SER A 68 -3.58 12.19 -5.18
C SER A 68 -2.42 13.09 -5.62
N LEU A 69 -2.64 14.07 -6.51
CA LEU A 69 -1.62 15.02 -6.95
C LEU A 69 -1.00 15.82 -5.79
N GLY A 70 -1.82 16.31 -4.86
CA GLY A 70 -1.32 17.06 -3.69
C GLY A 70 -0.42 16.21 -2.78
N VAL A 71 -0.81 14.96 -2.55
CA VAL A 71 -0.03 14.02 -1.72
C VAL A 71 1.23 13.56 -2.46
N GLU A 72 1.15 13.35 -3.77
CA GLU A 72 2.29 13.03 -4.63
C GLU A 72 3.35 14.14 -4.56
N ALA A 73 2.94 15.41 -4.69
CA ALA A 73 3.84 16.55 -4.61
C ALA A 73 4.56 16.63 -3.25
N ALA A 74 3.83 16.44 -2.15
CA ALA A 74 4.42 16.44 -0.81
C ALA A 74 5.43 15.30 -0.60
N VAL A 75 5.18 14.11 -1.17
CA VAL A 75 6.14 13.00 -1.14
C VAL A 75 7.38 13.29 -1.97
N ARG A 76 7.21 13.86 -3.17
CA ARG A 76 8.33 14.27 -4.04
C ARG A 76 9.21 15.33 -3.37
N GLU A 77 8.61 16.33 -2.75
CA GLU A 77 9.33 17.35 -1.98
C GLU A 77 10.17 16.70 -0.88
N ARG A 78 9.58 15.76 -0.14
CA ARG A 78 10.28 15.04 0.93
C ARG A 78 11.43 14.19 0.41
N PHE A 79 11.27 13.52 -0.73
CA PHE A 79 12.39 12.82 -1.37
C PHE A 79 13.51 13.77 -1.76
N GLY A 80 13.18 14.98 -2.25
CA GLY A 80 14.16 16.00 -2.62
C GLY A 80 14.90 16.63 -1.43
N GLN A 81 14.37 16.52 -0.21
CA GLN A 81 15.01 16.99 1.02
C GLN A 81 15.96 15.96 1.64
N LEU A 82 16.01 14.72 1.12
CA LEU A 82 16.94 13.71 1.62
C LEU A 82 18.37 14.06 1.23
N ASP A 83 19.27 14.03 2.21
CA ASP A 83 20.70 14.25 1.97
C ASP A 83 21.32 13.04 1.24
N THR A 84 21.59 13.21 -0.05
CA THR A 84 22.21 12.20 -0.90
C THR A 84 23.74 12.23 -0.87
N ASP A 85 24.33 13.28 -0.32
CA ASP A 85 25.74 13.62 -0.55
C ASP A 85 26.62 13.24 0.65
N SER A 86 26.06 13.14 1.84
CA SER A 86 26.86 12.87 3.04
C SER A 86 27.33 11.42 3.17
N GLY A 87 26.74 10.47 2.45
CA GLY A 87 27.04 9.04 2.59
C GLY A 87 26.79 8.47 4.00
N ARG A 88 26.07 9.22 4.85
CA ARG A 88 25.86 8.91 6.27
C ARG A 88 24.64 8.03 6.56
N MET A 89 23.78 7.79 5.56
CA MET A 89 22.63 6.90 5.73
C MET A 89 23.06 5.44 5.63
N ALA A 90 23.10 4.75 6.77
CA ALA A 90 23.17 3.30 6.80
C ALA A 90 22.01 2.71 5.98
N GLY A 91 22.29 1.78 5.06
CA GLY A 91 21.28 1.22 4.14
C GLY A 91 20.92 2.12 2.94
N GLY A 92 21.58 3.26 2.75
CA GLY A 92 21.26 4.26 1.72
C GLY A 92 21.17 3.70 0.29
N VAL A 93 22.02 2.73 -0.08
CA VAL A 93 21.98 2.13 -1.43
C VAL A 93 20.61 1.51 -1.73
N ARG A 94 20.04 0.74 -0.80
CA ARG A 94 18.74 0.08 -1.01
C ARG A 94 17.62 1.11 -1.04
N LEU A 95 17.58 2.00 -0.04
CA LEU A 95 16.58 3.05 0.06
C LEU A 95 16.57 3.96 -1.19
N PHE A 96 17.71 4.51 -1.58
CA PHE A 96 17.80 5.40 -2.75
C PHE A 96 17.48 4.68 -4.06
N SER A 97 17.82 3.40 -4.19
CA SER A 97 17.41 2.60 -5.35
C SER A 97 15.89 2.44 -5.42
N ARG A 98 15.21 2.23 -4.28
CA ARG A 98 13.75 2.17 -4.23
C ARG A 98 13.11 3.52 -4.55
N ILE A 99 13.66 4.61 -4.01
CA ILE A 99 13.20 5.97 -4.29
C ILE A 99 13.36 6.30 -5.77
N ALA A 100 14.49 5.97 -6.39
CA ALA A 100 14.72 6.17 -7.82
C ALA A 100 13.69 5.43 -8.68
N TYR A 101 13.41 4.16 -8.35
CA TYR A 101 12.36 3.39 -9.03
C TYR A 101 10.97 4.04 -8.88
N VAL A 102 10.61 4.45 -7.66
CA VAL A 102 9.33 5.11 -7.39
C VAL A 102 9.20 6.42 -8.15
N LEU A 103 10.23 7.27 -8.14
CA LEU A 103 10.23 8.54 -8.87
C LEU A 103 10.01 8.31 -10.37
N HIS A 104 10.70 7.33 -10.96
CA HIS A 104 10.48 6.94 -12.35
C HIS A 104 9.03 6.51 -12.62
N CYS A 105 8.43 5.69 -11.75
CA CYS A 105 7.03 5.29 -11.87
C CYS A 105 6.05 6.46 -11.67
N LEU A 106 6.34 7.39 -10.77
CA LEU A 106 5.54 8.60 -10.56
C LEU A 106 5.62 9.53 -11.78
N ASP A 107 6.77 9.61 -12.47
CA ASP A 107 6.92 10.41 -13.69
C ASP A 107 6.09 9.85 -14.86
N ALA A 108 5.83 8.54 -14.87
CA ALA A 108 4.97 7.88 -15.85
C ALA A 108 3.46 7.96 -15.49
N LEU A 109 3.12 8.34 -14.25
CA LEU A 109 1.74 8.34 -13.76
C LEU A 109 0.79 9.29 -14.52
N PRO A 110 1.20 10.49 -14.97
CA PRO A 110 0.37 11.35 -15.81
C PRO A 110 -0.06 10.69 -17.13
N GLU A 111 0.86 9.97 -17.80
CA GLU A 111 0.56 9.26 -19.05
C GLU A 111 -0.39 8.08 -18.82
N LEU A 112 -0.21 7.35 -17.71
CA LEU A 112 -1.15 6.32 -17.28
C LEU A 112 -2.56 6.90 -17.08
N ARG A 113 -2.68 8.02 -16.36
CA ARG A 113 -3.96 8.72 -16.13
C ARG A 113 -4.64 9.15 -17.44
N GLN A 114 -3.88 9.66 -18.40
CA GLN A 114 -4.39 10.02 -19.73
C GLN A 114 -4.88 8.78 -20.50
N SER A 115 -4.11 7.69 -20.47
CA SER A 115 -4.48 6.43 -21.12
C SER A 115 -5.75 5.83 -20.53
N ILE A 116 -5.92 5.90 -19.21
CA ILE A 116 -7.15 5.51 -18.51
C ILE A 116 -8.32 6.39 -18.93
N ALA A 117 -8.17 7.73 -18.90
CA ALA A 117 -9.22 8.67 -19.26
C ALA A 117 -9.70 8.49 -20.70
N ALA A 118 -8.78 8.19 -21.62
CA ALA A 118 -9.05 7.90 -23.02
C ALA A 118 -9.48 6.44 -23.28
N GLN A 119 -9.57 5.60 -22.24
CA GLN A 119 -9.92 4.18 -22.33
C GLN A 119 -9.04 3.38 -23.31
N LYS A 120 -7.75 3.75 -23.39
CA LYS A 120 -6.78 3.13 -24.31
C LYS A 120 -6.12 1.86 -23.76
N ILE A 121 -6.31 1.59 -22.47
CA ILE A 121 -5.79 0.40 -21.79
C ILE A 121 -6.92 -0.31 -21.06
N SER A 122 -6.73 -1.60 -20.82
CA SER A 122 -7.67 -2.42 -20.05
C SER A 122 -7.64 -2.11 -18.55
N ALA A 123 -8.71 -2.48 -17.85
CA ALA A 123 -8.78 -2.37 -16.39
C ALA A 123 -7.66 -3.18 -15.69
N ASP A 124 -7.26 -4.32 -16.26
CA ASP A 124 -6.16 -5.14 -15.74
C ASP A 124 -4.80 -4.46 -15.90
N GLU A 125 -4.49 -3.90 -17.08
CA GLU A 125 -3.24 -3.17 -17.33
C GLU A 125 -3.11 -1.94 -16.41
N ALA A 126 -4.19 -1.18 -16.24
CA ALA A 126 -4.24 -0.07 -15.29
C ALA A 126 -3.99 -0.55 -13.86
N THR A 127 -4.67 -1.62 -13.44
CA THR A 127 -4.53 -2.22 -12.11
C THR A 127 -3.11 -2.70 -11.85
N ARG A 128 -2.46 -3.34 -12.82
CA ARG A 128 -1.06 -3.78 -12.72
C ARG A 128 -0.10 -2.60 -12.57
N SER A 129 -0.30 -1.54 -13.34
CA SER A 129 0.54 -0.33 -13.28
C SER A 129 0.48 0.34 -11.90
N PHE A 130 -0.72 0.56 -11.36
CA PHE A 130 -0.88 1.08 -10.00
C PHE A 130 -0.30 0.15 -8.94
N THR A 131 -0.52 -1.17 -9.07
CA THR A 131 0.01 -2.16 -8.14
C THR A 131 1.54 -2.16 -8.09
N GLY A 132 2.20 -2.02 -9.25
CA GLY A 132 3.66 -1.92 -9.33
C GLY A 132 4.21 -0.67 -8.62
N LEU A 133 3.60 0.49 -8.86
CA LEU A 133 3.97 1.73 -8.17
C LEU A 133 3.74 1.63 -6.66
N ILE A 134 2.59 1.09 -6.23
CA ILE A 134 2.29 0.89 -4.80
C ILE A 134 3.32 -0.06 -4.16
N ALA A 135 3.69 -1.15 -4.83
CA ALA A 135 4.72 -2.07 -4.33
C ALA A 135 6.09 -1.37 -4.17
N GLY A 136 6.47 -0.51 -5.12
CA GLY A 136 7.67 0.33 -5.01
C GLY A 136 7.63 1.25 -3.78
N LEU A 137 6.50 1.92 -3.55
CA LEU A 137 6.29 2.79 -2.40
C LEU A 137 6.35 2.00 -1.07
N LEU A 138 5.74 0.82 -1.01
CA LEU A 138 5.83 -0.06 0.16
C LEU A 138 7.28 -0.51 0.42
N ALA A 139 8.06 -0.77 -0.63
CA ALA A 139 9.48 -1.10 -0.48
C ALA A 139 10.29 0.08 0.09
N VAL A 140 9.96 1.33 -0.26
CA VAL A 140 10.56 2.52 0.38
C VAL A 140 10.27 2.54 1.87
N VAL A 141 9.03 2.27 2.29
CA VAL A 141 8.64 2.19 3.71
C VAL A 141 9.46 1.12 4.43
N PHE A 142 9.62 -0.05 3.83
CA PHE A 142 10.40 -1.15 4.41
C PHE A 142 11.87 -0.76 4.61
N GLU A 143 12.53 -0.26 3.57
CA GLU A 143 13.94 0.13 3.66
C GLU A 143 14.16 1.31 4.61
N ALA A 144 13.23 2.26 4.66
CA ALA A 144 13.28 3.36 5.62
C ALA A 144 13.14 2.84 7.06
N ALA A 145 12.25 1.86 7.29
CA ALA A 145 12.02 1.28 8.60
C ALA A 145 13.18 0.43 9.12
N ASP A 146 13.91 -0.25 8.22
CA ASP A 146 15.09 -1.07 8.57
C ASP A 146 16.24 -0.23 9.17
N THR A 147 16.21 1.10 8.99
CA THR A 147 17.21 2.01 9.56
C THR A 147 16.95 2.40 11.02
N ALA A 148 15.78 2.06 11.58
CA ALA A 148 15.41 2.44 12.93
C ALA A 148 16.21 1.64 13.98
N ALA A 149 17.06 2.31 14.75
CA ALA A 149 17.87 1.70 15.80
C ALA A 149 17.10 1.43 17.12
N ASP A 150 15.98 2.13 17.33
CA ASP A 150 15.17 1.99 18.55
C ASP A 150 14.18 0.80 18.42
N PRO A 151 14.17 -0.15 19.37
CA PRO A 151 13.30 -1.33 19.30
C PRO A 151 11.79 -1.04 19.33
N VAL A 152 11.36 0.02 20.04
CA VAL A 152 9.94 0.40 20.12
C VAL A 152 9.49 0.92 18.76
N ILE A 153 10.30 1.77 18.14
CA ILE A 153 10.03 2.31 16.81
C ILE A 153 10.08 1.21 15.75
N SER A 154 11.10 0.36 15.77
CA SER A 154 11.21 -0.78 14.86
C SER A 154 9.95 -1.66 14.93
N ARG A 155 9.48 -1.97 16.14
CA ARG A 155 8.24 -2.72 16.37
C ARG A 155 7.00 -2.02 15.80
N ALA A 156 6.86 -0.71 16.01
CA ALA A 156 5.75 0.06 15.46
C ALA A 156 5.77 0.08 13.91
N LEU A 157 6.96 0.19 13.31
CA LEU A 157 7.14 0.21 11.87
C LEU A 157 6.87 -1.17 11.23
N VAL A 158 7.28 -2.26 11.88
CA VAL A 158 6.91 -3.63 11.45
C VAL A 158 5.39 -3.80 11.46
N ALA A 159 4.70 -3.35 12.51
CA ALA A 159 3.25 -3.39 12.57
C ALA A 159 2.63 -2.57 11.43
N LEU A 160 3.05 -1.31 11.26
CA LEU A 160 2.54 -0.42 10.22
C LEU A 160 2.75 -0.99 8.81
N PHE A 161 3.96 -1.45 8.50
CA PHE A 161 4.27 -2.03 7.19
C PHE A 161 3.37 -3.22 6.88
N ASN A 162 3.23 -4.16 7.81
CA ASN A 162 2.39 -5.35 7.62
C ASN A 162 0.91 -4.96 7.48
N PHE A 163 0.43 -3.96 8.22
CA PHE A 163 -0.93 -3.46 8.04
C PHE A 163 -1.14 -2.85 6.64
N MET A 164 -0.18 -2.04 6.17
CA MET A 164 -0.22 -1.43 4.84
C MET A 164 -0.16 -2.48 3.73
N GLN A 165 0.69 -3.50 3.89
CA GLN A 165 0.82 -4.60 2.94
C GLN A 165 -0.45 -5.47 2.90
N GLY A 166 -1.04 -5.77 4.06
CA GLY A 166 -2.33 -6.46 4.15
C GLY A 166 -3.45 -5.67 3.46
N LYS A 167 -3.53 -4.35 3.70
CA LYS A 167 -4.48 -3.46 3.02
C LYS A 167 -4.28 -3.45 1.49
N GLU A 168 -3.03 -3.47 1.04
CA GLU A 168 -2.74 -3.53 -0.39
C GLU A 168 -3.19 -4.84 -1.03
N LEU A 169 -2.90 -5.97 -0.38
CA LEU A 169 -3.34 -7.29 -0.84
C LEU A 169 -4.87 -7.40 -0.85
N ALA A 170 -5.57 -6.86 0.15
CA ALA A 170 -7.03 -6.76 0.16
C ALA A 170 -7.55 -5.90 -1.01
N GLY A 171 -6.84 -4.83 -1.37
CA GLY A 171 -7.17 -4.02 -2.55
C GLY A 171 -6.99 -4.77 -3.87
N GLN A 172 -6.00 -5.65 -3.97
CA GLN A 172 -5.80 -6.53 -5.13
C GLN A 172 -6.85 -7.65 -5.19
N GLU A 173 -7.18 -8.22 -4.03
CA GLU A 173 -8.28 -9.19 -3.90
C GLU A 173 -9.59 -8.59 -4.39
N ARG A 174 -9.89 -7.35 -3.98
CA ARG A 174 -11.06 -6.62 -4.47
C ARG A 174 -11.08 -6.54 -6.01
N ALA A 175 -9.94 -6.20 -6.63
CA ALA A 175 -9.86 -6.10 -8.10
C ALA A 175 -10.06 -7.47 -8.80
N VAL A 176 -9.43 -8.54 -8.30
CA VAL A 176 -9.58 -9.89 -8.86
C VAL A 176 -11.02 -10.39 -8.70
N GLY A 177 -11.59 -10.24 -7.51
CA GLY A 177 -12.96 -10.65 -7.24
C GLY A 177 -13.99 -9.88 -8.07
N ALA A 178 -13.85 -8.56 -8.19
CA ALA A 178 -14.77 -7.73 -8.97
C ALA A 178 -14.80 -8.17 -10.44
N ALA A 179 -13.63 -8.48 -11.01
CA ALA A 179 -13.51 -8.99 -12.36
C ALA A 179 -14.18 -10.36 -12.53
N GLY A 180 -13.89 -11.33 -11.65
CA GLY A 180 -14.50 -12.66 -11.71
C GLY A 180 -16.03 -12.63 -11.53
N PHE A 181 -16.53 -11.84 -10.59
CA PHE A 181 -17.97 -11.65 -10.40
C PHE A 181 -18.64 -10.93 -11.58
N ALA A 182 -17.96 -10.00 -12.24
CA ALA A 182 -18.48 -9.32 -13.43
C ALA A 182 -18.58 -10.25 -14.65
N VAL A 183 -17.62 -11.16 -14.81
CA VAL A 183 -17.66 -12.20 -15.86
C VAL A 183 -18.67 -13.31 -15.50
N GLY A 184 -19.01 -13.46 -14.21
CA GLY A 184 -19.94 -14.47 -13.72
C GLY A 184 -19.31 -15.85 -13.51
N ARG A 185 -17.98 -15.94 -13.58
CA ARG A 185 -17.20 -17.16 -13.33
C ARG A 185 -15.79 -16.82 -12.85
N PHE A 186 -15.18 -17.74 -12.11
CA PHE A 186 -13.76 -17.69 -11.74
C PHE A 186 -13.04 -18.83 -12.44
N GLU A 187 -11.98 -18.51 -13.18
CA GLU A 187 -11.11 -19.53 -13.76
C GLU A 187 -10.14 -20.05 -12.68
N LEU A 188 -9.61 -21.27 -12.83
CA LEU A 188 -8.73 -21.88 -11.83
C LEU A 188 -7.54 -20.99 -11.45
N ALA A 189 -6.98 -20.25 -12.42
CA ALA A 189 -5.91 -19.30 -12.17
C ALA A 189 -6.35 -18.14 -11.24
N ASP A 190 -7.56 -17.61 -11.43
CA ASP A 190 -8.11 -16.54 -10.60
C ASP A 190 -8.44 -17.05 -9.19
N GLN A 191 -8.95 -18.28 -9.08
CA GLN A 191 -9.20 -18.92 -7.78
C GLN A 191 -7.92 -19.10 -6.98
N HIS A 192 -6.86 -19.65 -7.59
CA HIS A 192 -5.55 -19.78 -6.93
C HIS A 192 -4.96 -18.41 -6.57
N ARG A 193 -5.08 -17.42 -7.45
CA ARG A 193 -4.63 -16.06 -7.18
C ARG A 193 -5.37 -15.47 -5.98
N LEU A 194 -6.68 -15.62 -5.92
CA LEU A 194 -7.52 -15.12 -4.82
C LEU A 194 -7.13 -15.80 -3.50
N GLN A 195 -6.98 -17.12 -3.50
CA GLN A 195 -6.54 -17.87 -2.32
C GLN A 195 -5.17 -17.41 -1.82
N ASN A 196 -4.18 -17.26 -2.71
CA ASN A 196 -2.87 -16.73 -2.36
C ASN A 196 -2.94 -15.33 -1.76
N LEU A 197 -3.80 -14.45 -2.29
CA LEU A 197 -4.01 -13.10 -1.78
C LEU A 197 -4.64 -13.13 -0.37
N ILE A 198 -5.62 -14.00 -0.13
CA ILE A 198 -6.27 -14.15 1.18
C ILE A 198 -5.26 -14.65 2.22
N GLU A 199 -4.53 -15.72 1.93
CA GLU A 199 -3.52 -16.27 2.84
C GLU A 199 -2.40 -15.27 3.13
N ALA A 200 -1.97 -14.50 2.12
CA ALA A 200 -0.96 -13.47 2.30
C ALA A 200 -1.46 -12.31 3.18
N GLN A 201 -2.74 -11.92 3.06
CA GLN A 201 -3.37 -10.94 3.95
C GLN A 201 -3.39 -11.43 5.39
N GLU A 202 -3.83 -12.66 5.62
CA GLU A 202 -3.89 -13.26 6.96
C GLU A 202 -2.52 -13.22 7.63
N ARG A 203 -1.45 -13.63 6.92
CA ARG A 203 -0.08 -13.53 7.43
C ARG A 203 0.32 -12.11 7.79
N CYS A 204 0.01 -11.13 6.93
CA CYS A 204 0.30 -9.72 7.20
C CYS A 204 -0.43 -9.24 8.47
N PHE A 205 -1.72 -9.52 8.60
CA PHE A 205 -2.51 -9.07 9.76
C PHE A 205 -2.16 -9.82 11.05
N GLN A 206 -1.70 -11.06 10.96
CA GLN A 206 -1.11 -11.79 12.10
C GLN A 206 0.15 -11.10 12.61
N ILE A 207 1.11 -10.78 11.73
CA ILE A 207 2.33 -10.05 12.11
C ILE A 207 1.98 -8.66 12.65
N PHE A 208 1.06 -7.93 12.01
CA PHE A 208 0.57 -6.67 12.56
C PHE A 208 0.04 -6.86 14.00
N THR A 209 -0.79 -7.87 14.25
CA THR A 209 -1.35 -8.13 15.57
C THR A 209 -0.29 -8.55 16.60
N GLU A 210 0.77 -9.23 16.19
CA GLU A 210 1.87 -9.58 17.08
C GLU A 210 2.65 -8.35 17.53
N PHE A 211 2.90 -7.40 16.63
CA PHE A 211 3.76 -6.23 16.86
C PHE A 211 3.00 -4.98 17.33
N ALA A 212 1.72 -4.84 17.00
CA ALA A 212 0.91 -3.67 17.32
C ALA A 212 0.70 -3.47 18.83
N GLU A 213 0.53 -2.20 19.21
CA GLU A 213 0.16 -1.81 20.57
C GLU A 213 -1.23 -2.31 20.95
N PRO A 214 -1.52 -2.54 22.26
CA PRO A 214 -2.81 -3.05 22.72
C PRO A 214 -4.02 -2.27 22.18
N THR A 215 -3.94 -0.95 22.13
CA THR A 215 -5.02 -0.07 21.63
C THR A 215 -5.30 -0.33 20.14
N LEU A 216 -4.26 -0.42 19.30
CA LEU A 216 -4.41 -0.68 17.87
C LEU A 216 -4.95 -2.10 17.60
N ARG A 217 -4.56 -3.08 18.42
CA ARG A 217 -5.10 -4.45 18.33
C ARG A 217 -6.58 -4.50 18.67
N ALA A 218 -7.02 -3.73 19.66
CA ALA A 218 -8.44 -3.63 20.00
C ALA A 218 -9.24 -2.99 18.87
N ILE A 219 -8.72 -1.90 18.26
CA ILE A 219 -9.34 -1.26 17.08
C ILE A 219 -9.46 -2.27 15.93
N TRP A 220 -8.39 -3.02 15.65
CA TRP A 220 -8.39 -4.02 14.58
C TRP A 220 -9.41 -5.14 14.81
N ARG A 221 -9.46 -5.73 16.01
CA ARG A 221 -10.44 -6.78 16.35
C ARG A 221 -11.88 -6.32 16.16
N ASN A 222 -12.17 -5.05 16.49
CA ASN A 222 -13.50 -4.48 16.28
C ASN A 222 -13.82 -4.31 14.78
N ALA A 223 -12.82 -4.02 13.95
CA ALA A 223 -12.99 -3.95 12.50
C ALA A 223 -13.23 -5.35 11.88
N GLU A 224 -12.56 -6.39 12.40
CA GLU A 224 -12.72 -7.77 11.91
C GLU A 224 -14.16 -8.30 12.10
N ILE A 225 -14.85 -7.90 13.18
CA ILE A 225 -16.24 -8.33 13.44
C ILE A 225 -17.29 -7.42 12.81
N ALA A 226 -16.90 -6.45 12.00
CA ALA A 226 -17.85 -5.56 11.33
C ALA A 226 -18.75 -6.36 10.35
N PRO A 227 -20.03 -5.97 10.17
CA PRO A 227 -20.97 -6.70 9.32
C PRO A 227 -20.48 -6.94 7.88
N GLY A 228 -19.70 -5.99 7.32
CA GLY A 228 -19.13 -6.12 5.98
C GLY A 228 -18.16 -7.29 5.84
N THR A 229 -17.45 -7.67 6.90
CA THR A 229 -16.46 -8.76 6.88
C THR A 229 -17.13 -10.12 6.64
N ALA A 230 -18.30 -10.36 7.27
CA ALA A 230 -19.02 -11.61 7.10
C ALA A 230 -19.50 -11.82 5.65
N GLU A 231 -19.89 -10.74 4.98
CA GLU A 231 -20.28 -10.77 3.57
C GLU A 231 -19.08 -11.05 2.65
N VAL A 232 -17.94 -10.39 2.89
CA VAL A 232 -16.70 -10.67 2.16
C VAL A 232 -16.30 -12.14 2.31
N GLU A 233 -16.33 -12.70 3.53
CA GLU A 233 -16.04 -14.12 3.77
C GLU A 233 -17.01 -15.08 3.05
N ARG A 234 -18.29 -14.69 2.95
CA ARG A 234 -19.27 -15.46 2.17
C ARG A 234 -18.93 -15.44 0.70
N MET A 235 -18.53 -14.28 0.16
CA MET A 235 -18.17 -14.13 -1.24
C MET A 235 -16.84 -14.78 -1.59
N ARG A 236 -15.84 -14.76 -0.70
CA ARG A 236 -14.58 -15.53 -0.81
C ARG A 236 -14.86 -17.02 -1.00
N ARG A 237 -15.75 -17.60 -0.18
CA ARG A 237 -16.19 -19.00 -0.31
C ARG A 237 -16.86 -19.32 -1.63
N ILE A 238 -17.62 -18.38 -2.19
CA ILE A 238 -18.24 -18.54 -3.51
C ILE A 238 -17.17 -18.50 -4.61
N ALA A 239 -16.26 -17.54 -4.55
CA ALA A 239 -15.21 -17.35 -5.55
C ALA A 239 -14.21 -18.52 -5.59
N CYS A 240 -13.78 -19.01 -4.42
CA CYS A 240 -12.86 -20.15 -4.29
C CYS A 240 -13.56 -21.52 -4.32
N GLY A 241 -14.89 -21.57 -4.34
CA GLY A 241 -15.67 -22.80 -4.30
C GLY A 241 -15.78 -23.51 -5.65
N VAL A 242 -16.35 -24.72 -5.63
CA VAL A 242 -16.67 -25.47 -6.85
C VAL A 242 -17.73 -24.71 -7.65
N PRO A 243 -17.60 -24.56 -8.99
CA PRO A 243 -18.58 -23.85 -9.81
C PRO A 243 -19.93 -24.56 -9.72
N SER A 244 -20.85 -24.07 -8.90
CA SER A 244 -22.12 -24.79 -8.63
C SER A 244 -23.36 -23.91 -8.73
N ALA A 245 -23.24 -22.59 -8.93
CA ALA A 245 -24.38 -21.71 -9.11
C ALA A 245 -24.11 -20.58 -10.09
N ARG A 246 -25.16 -20.13 -10.78
CA ARG A 246 -25.16 -18.89 -11.55
C ARG A 246 -24.97 -17.73 -10.57
N LEU A 247 -23.90 -16.95 -10.74
CA LEU A 247 -23.66 -15.78 -9.89
C LEU A 247 -24.75 -14.74 -10.11
N ALA A 248 -25.13 -14.04 -9.04
CA ALA A 248 -26.15 -12.99 -9.11
C ALA A 248 -25.66 -11.82 -9.98
N PRO A 249 -26.53 -11.16 -10.77
CA PRO A 249 -26.12 -10.07 -11.67
C PRO A 249 -25.47 -8.88 -10.94
N ASP A 250 -25.81 -8.67 -9.67
CA ASP A 250 -25.31 -7.63 -8.79
C ASP A 250 -24.09 -8.05 -7.95
N ALA A 251 -23.58 -9.28 -8.13
CA ALA A 251 -22.51 -9.81 -7.29
C ALA A 251 -21.20 -9.00 -7.40
N SER A 252 -20.89 -8.45 -8.57
CA SER A 252 -19.69 -7.62 -8.74
C SER A 252 -19.81 -6.30 -7.95
N ASP A 253 -21.00 -5.68 -7.95
CA ASP A 253 -21.25 -4.45 -7.20
C ASP A 253 -21.30 -4.66 -5.69
N ARG A 254 -21.79 -5.82 -5.24
CA ARG A 254 -21.78 -6.19 -3.81
C ARG A 254 -20.37 -6.49 -3.28
N TRP A 255 -19.50 -6.99 -4.16
CA TRP A 255 -18.11 -7.28 -3.83
C TRP A 255 -17.24 -6.02 -3.73
N PHE A 256 -17.49 -5.04 -4.60
CA PHE A 256 -16.67 -3.83 -4.74
C PHE A 256 -16.94 -2.81 -3.63
#